data_AF-A0A7C8EI25-F1
#
_entry.id   AF-A0A7C8EI25-F1
#
_cell.length_a   1.000
_cell.length_b   1.000
_cell.length_c   1.000
_cell.angle_alpha   90.00
_cell.angle_beta   90.00
_cell.angle_gamma   90.00
#
_symmetry.space_group_name_H-M   'P 1'
#
loop_
_entity.id
_entity.type
_entity.pdbx_description
1 polymer ?
#
loop_
_entity_poly.entity_id
_entity_poly.type
_entity_poly.pdbx_seq_one_letter_code
_entity_poly.pdbx_strand_id
1 'polypeptide(L)'
;SEIRKRAIESALKLLKAEAGSIIFVDQDTGELYFDTAIGDKGEDVKRIRFKKGQGIAGWVVINKIEGDFFVEDMEMLIALSNQVAIAVENAQLYDELRETFYSTIHTLADTIEKRDLTTAGHTKRVTKYSVAIGKQMNLSSKELINLKLSALLHDIGKIALSDEILNKQKNFNYHEKNIVKMHPIYGAEILSHINNLKDIVPSVKYHHERHNGTGYPEGLQGDEIPLFARIIAVADSFDLLSCNREFTKLEALKQIQNKIWIEYDGEVVNAFVRAFKIMQKSEEEI
;
A
#
# COMPACT_ATOMS: atom_id res chain seq x y z
N SER A 1 -24.80 7.04 -2.40
CA SER A 1 -24.71 5.81 -1.57
C SER A 1 -24.56 6.21 -0.10
N GLU A 2 -24.84 5.30 0.85
CA GLU A 2 -24.68 5.50 2.30
C GLU A 2 -23.29 6.09 2.67
N ILE A 3 -22.25 5.63 1.98
CA ILE A 3 -20.86 6.08 2.16
C ILE A 3 -20.70 7.56 1.82
N ARG A 4 -21.27 8.02 0.70
CA ARG A 4 -21.19 9.42 0.25
C ARG A 4 -21.88 10.37 1.22
N LYS A 5 -23.02 9.94 1.79
CA LYS A 5 -23.76 10.71 2.80
C LYS A 5 -22.94 10.89 4.08
N ARG A 6 -22.36 9.81 4.61
CA ARG A 6 -21.50 9.87 5.81
C ARG A 6 -20.24 10.72 5.61
N ALA A 7 -19.66 10.73 4.41
CA ALA A 7 -18.52 11.57 4.08
C ALA A 7 -18.86 13.07 4.15
N ILE A 8 -20.00 13.47 3.56
CA ILE A 8 -20.49 14.86 3.63
C ILE A 8 -20.83 15.24 5.07
N GLU A 9 -21.54 14.40 5.82
CA GLU A 9 -21.89 14.68 7.23
C GLU A 9 -20.65 14.90 8.10
N SER A 10 -19.59 14.13 7.86
CA SER A 10 -18.31 14.29 8.57
C SER A 10 -17.64 15.62 8.22
N ALA A 11 -17.65 16.00 6.94
CA ALA A 11 -17.10 17.28 6.47
C ALA A 11 -17.88 18.49 7.05
N LEU A 12 -19.22 18.41 7.09
CA LEU A 12 -20.07 19.47 7.68
C LEU A 12 -19.78 19.68 9.15
N LYS A 13 -19.62 18.58 9.90
CA LYS A 13 -19.33 18.63 11.32
C LYS A 13 -17.94 19.20 11.62
N LEU A 14 -16.95 18.86 10.80
CA LEU A 14 -15.58 19.39 10.88
C LEU A 14 -15.50 20.88 10.57
N LEU A 15 -16.20 21.31 9.52
CA LEU A 15 -16.17 22.69 9.03
C LEU A 15 -17.18 23.62 9.71
N LYS A 16 -18.03 23.07 10.59
CA LYS A 16 -19.18 23.78 11.19
C LYS A 16 -20.06 24.43 10.12
N ALA A 17 -20.32 23.72 9.03
CA ALA A 17 -21.12 24.21 7.91
C ALA A 17 -22.55 23.64 7.97
N GLU A 18 -23.53 24.44 7.53
CA GLU A 18 -24.96 24.12 7.62
C GLU A 18 -25.44 23.13 6.54
N ALA A 19 -24.77 23.08 5.38
CA ALA A 19 -25.13 22.21 4.27
C ALA A 19 -23.94 21.87 3.38
N GLY A 20 -24.00 20.72 2.69
CA GLY A 20 -22.93 20.22 1.82
C GLY A 20 -23.46 19.26 0.76
N SER A 21 -22.76 19.20 -0.38
CA SER A 21 -23.18 18.38 -1.51
C SER A 21 -21.98 17.84 -2.30
N ILE A 22 -22.23 16.77 -3.06
CA ILE A 22 -21.27 16.23 -4.06
C ILE A 22 -21.87 16.41 -5.45
N ILE A 23 -21.08 16.99 -6.35
CA ILE A 23 -21.45 17.23 -7.74
C ILE A 23 -20.79 16.17 -8.63
N PHE A 24 -21.57 15.59 -9.53
CA PHE A 24 -21.09 14.70 -10.59
C PHE A 24 -21.43 15.28 -11.96
N VAL A 25 -20.74 14.78 -12.98
CA VAL A 25 -21.09 15.02 -14.39
C VAL A 25 -21.94 13.84 -14.85
N ASP A 26 -23.12 14.13 -15.38
CA ASP A 26 -23.95 13.19 -16.12
C ASP A 26 -23.26 12.89 -17.47
N GLN A 27 -22.92 11.63 -17.71
CA GLN A 27 -22.09 11.27 -18.87
C GLN A 27 -22.83 11.30 -20.20
N ASP A 28 -24.16 11.22 -20.18
CA ASP A 28 -24.99 11.22 -21.39
C ASP A 28 -25.30 12.65 -21.84
N THR A 29 -25.57 13.54 -20.87
CA THR A 29 -25.95 14.93 -21.13
C THR A 29 -24.80 15.93 -21.00
N GLY A 30 -23.72 15.56 -20.29
CA GLY A 30 -22.61 16.45 -19.97
C GLY A 30 -22.93 17.51 -18.90
N GLU A 31 -24.10 17.43 -18.27
CA GLU A 31 -24.56 18.37 -17.24
C GLU A 31 -24.02 18.00 -15.86
N LEU A 32 -23.75 19.00 -15.03
CA LEU A 32 -23.39 18.80 -13.63
C LEU A 32 -24.66 18.65 -12.80
N TYR A 33 -24.67 17.68 -11.88
CA TYR A 33 -25.79 17.45 -10.97
C TYR A 33 -25.34 17.11 -9.56
N PHE A 34 -26.17 17.46 -8.58
CA PHE A 34 -25.94 17.07 -7.19
C PHE A 34 -26.42 15.63 -6.95
N ASP A 35 -25.49 14.70 -6.75
CA ASP A 35 -25.80 13.28 -6.44
C ASP A 35 -26.30 13.13 -5.00
N THR A 36 -25.68 13.85 -4.08
CA THR A 36 -26.03 13.83 -2.66
C THR A 36 -26.03 15.26 -2.13
N ALA A 37 -27.11 15.64 -1.46
CA ALA A 37 -27.26 16.91 -0.75
C ALA A 37 -27.98 16.65 0.58
N ILE A 38 -27.56 17.33 1.65
CA ILE A 38 -28.04 17.12 3.02
C ILE A 38 -28.44 18.48 3.62
N GLY A 39 -29.48 18.50 4.45
CA GLY A 39 -30.06 19.70 5.06
C GLY A 39 -31.52 19.91 4.65
N ASP A 40 -32.20 20.90 5.25
CA ASP A 40 -33.65 21.14 5.06
C ASP A 40 -34.04 21.45 3.60
N LYS A 41 -33.09 21.89 2.78
CA LYS A 41 -33.25 22.16 1.34
C LYS A 41 -32.63 21.09 0.43
N GLY A 42 -32.15 19.97 0.98
CA GLY A 42 -31.37 18.96 0.24
C GLY A 42 -32.11 18.32 -0.93
N GLU A 43 -33.42 18.10 -0.82
CA GLU A 43 -34.24 17.55 -1.91
C GLU A 43 -34.47 18.54 -3.05
N ASP A 44 -34.52 19.85 -2.74
CA ASP A 44 -34.59 20.89 -3.77
C ASP A 44 -33.26 21.01 -4.51
N VAL A 45 -32.13 20.87 -3.79
CA VAL A 45 -30.78 20.95 -4.37
C VAL A 45 -30.51 19.81 -5.37
N LYS A 46 -30.97 18.59 -5.09
CA LYS A 46 -30.80 17.44 -6.01
C LYS A 46 -31.46 17.62 -7.37
N ARG A 47 -32.46 18.50 -7.47
CA ARG A 47 -33.22 18.77 -8.71
C ARG A 47 -32.49 19.75 -9.63
N ILE A 48 -31.47 20.44 -9.13
CA ILE A 48 -30.69 21.38 -9.92
C ILE A 48 -29.77 20.63 -10.89
N ARG A 49 -29.67 21.17 -12.10
CA ARG A 49 -28.75 20.74 -13.15
C ARG A 49 -28.04 21.97 -13.69
N PHE A 50 -26.74 21.88 -13.93
CA PHE A 50 -25.97 22.95 -14.56
C PHE A 50 -25.44 22.49 -15.90
N LYS A 51 -25.54 23.37 -16.90
CA LYS A 51 -24.80 23.17 -18.13
C LYS A 51 -23.32 23.36 -17.86
N LYS A 52 -22.48 22.59 -18.55
CA LYS A 52 -21.03 22.75 -18.53
C LYS A 52 -20.66 24.20 -18.91
N GLY A 53 -20.00 24.93 -18.00
CA GLY A 53 -19.68 26.36 -18.15
C GLY A 53 -20.62 27.35 -17.44
N GLN A 54 -21.75 26.90 -16.90
CA GLN A 54 -22.62 27.70 -16.04
C GLN A 54 -22.08 27.67 -14.60
N GLY A 55 -21.55 28.80 -14.12
CA GLY A 55 -20.87 28.86 -12.82
C GLY A 55 -21.82 28.73 -11.62
N ILE A 56 -21.43 27.94 -10.62
CA ILE A 56 -22.16 27.76 -9.34
C ILE A 56 -22.42 29.10 -8.65
N ALA A 57 -21.48 30.05 -8.75
CA ALA A 57 -21.65 31.41 -8.23
C ALA A 57 -22.90 32.10 -8.77
N GLY A 58 -23.16 32.00 -10.09
CA GLY A 58 -24.35 32.57 -10.72
C GLY A 58 -25.65 31.92 -10.22
N TRP A 59 -25.62 30.65 -9.83
CA TRP A 59 -26.79 29.98 -9.25
C TRP A 59 -27.04 30.37 -7.80
N VAL A 60 -25.97 30.52 -7.00
CA VAL A 60 -26.07 31.02 -5.62
C VAL A 60 -26.66 32.43 -5.60
N VAL A 61 -26.25 33.29 -6.54
CA VAL A 61 -26.83 34.64 -6.72
C VAL A 61 -28.34 34.59 -6.92
N ILE A 62 -28.84 33.66 -7.75
CA ILE A 62 -30.25 33.57 -8.13
C ILE A 62 -31.12 32.92 -7.04
N ASN A 63 -30.54 32.14 -6.12
CA ASN A 63 -31.27 31.32 -5.16
C ASN A 63 -30.95 31.65 -3.69
N LYS A 64 -30.48 32.89 -3.42
CA LYS A 64 -30.27 33.37 -2.05
C LYS A 64 -31.58 33.32 -1.26
N ILE A 65 -31.53 32.75 -0.05
CA ILE A 65 -32.72 32.43 0.74
C ILE A 65 -33.30 33.69 1.44
N GLU A 66 -32.45 34.63 1.86
CA GLU A 66 -32.84 35.88 2.51
C GLU A 66 -32.00 37.06 2.02
N GLY A 67 -32.67 38.19 1.76
CA GLY A 67 -32.05 39.43 1.30
C GLY A 67 -31.63 39.41 -0.17
N ASP A 68 -31.41 40.59 -0.74
CA ASP A 68 -30.84 40.70 -2.09
C ASP A 68 -29.36 40.23 -2.07
N PHE A 69 -28.86 39.88 -3.25
CA PHE A 69 -27.46 39.51 -3.42
C PHE A 69 -26.61 40.77 -3.60
N PHE A 70 -25.68 41.00 -2.69
CA PHE A 70 -24.85 42.21 -2.64
C PHE A 70 -23.39 41.91 -2.97
N VAL A 71 -22.58 42.98 -3.05
CA VAL A 71 -21.15 42.89 -3.39
C VAL A 71 -20.40 42.04 -2.36
N GLU A 72 -20.78 42.11 -1.10
CA GLU A 72 -20.20 41.35 0.01
C GLU A 72 -20.41 39.83 -0.13
N ASP A 73 -21.56 39.41 -0.70
CA ASP A 73 -21.81 37.99 -0.98
C ASP A 73 -20.93 37.47 -2.12
N MET A 74 -20.65 38.30 -3.14
CA MET A 74 -19.67 37.97 -4.19
C MET A 74 -18.27 37.82 -3.62
N GLU A 75 -17.86 38.76 -2.77
CA GLU A 75 -16.55 38.72 -2.12
C GLU A 75 -16.39 37.43 -1.30
N MET A 76 -17.42 37.05 -0.55
CA MET A 76 -17.44 35.81 0.23
C MET A 76 -17.41 34.57 -0.66
N LEU A 77 -18.18 34.54 -1.75
CA LEU A 77 -18.18 33.43 -2.71
C LEU A 77 -16.83 33.27 -3.42
N ILE A 78 -16.18 34.38 -3.79
CA ILE A 78 -14.84 34.36 -4.38
C ILE A 78 -13.84 33.83 -3.34
N ALA A 79 -13.91 34.30 -2.09
CA ALA A 79 -13.03 33.83 -1.02
C ALA A 79 -13.19 32.32 -0.76
N LEU A 80 -14.43 31.81 -0.68
CA LEU A 80 -14.71 30.38 -0.51
C LEU A 80 -14.27 29.56 -1.73
N SER A 81 -14.53 30.04 -2.94
CA SER A 81 -14.10 29.38 -4.17
C SER A 81 -12.58 29.24 -4.24
N ASN A 82 -11.85 30.29 -3.84
CA ASN A 82 -10.39 30.26 -3.76
C ASN A 82 -9.90 29.25 -2.71
N GLN A 83 -10.52 29.21 -1.52
CA GLN A 83 -10.15 28.25 -0.49
C GLN A 83 -10.41 26.79 -0.92
N VAL A 84 -11.54 26.53 -1.57
CA VAL A 84 -11.84 25.19 -2.12
C VAL A 84 -10.86 24.82 -3.22
N ALA A 85 -10.54 25.75 -4.13
CA ALA A 85 -9.56 25.53 -5.18
C ALA A 85 -8.18 25.14 -4.61
N ILE A 86 -7.69 25.89 -3.61
CA ILE A 86 -6.43 25.60 -2.91
C ILE A 86 -6.49 24.24 -2.22
N ALA A 87 -7.59 23.90 -1.54
CA ALA A 87 -7.73 22.63 -0.85
C ALA A 87 -7.72 21.43 -1.82
N VAL A 88 -8.38 21.57 -2.97
CA VAL A 88 -8.40 20.55 -4.03
C VAL A 88 -7.02 20.40 -4.67
N GLU A 89 -6.36 21.51 -4.99
CA GLU A 89 -5.00 21.52 -5.54
C GLU A 89 -4.01 20.87 -4.57
N ASN A 90 -4.08 21.20 -3.27
CA ASN A 90 -3.27 20.56 -2.25
C ASN A 90 -3.52 19.05 -2.17
N ALA A 91 -4.77 18.60 -2.21
CA ALA A 91 -5.10 17.18 -2.18
C ALA A 91 -4.53 16.43 -3.40
N GLN A 92 -4.62 17.03 -4.59
CA GLN A 92 -4.03 16.49 -5.82
C GLN A 92 -2.50 16.40 -5.72
N LEU A 93 -1.84 17.45 -5.25
CA LEU A 93 -0.39 17.46 -5.03
C LEU A 93 0.05 16.38 -4.04
N TYR A 94 -0.72 16.14 -2.98
CA TYR A 94 -0.44 15.05 -2.03
C TYR A 94 -0.59 13.67 -2.67
N ASP A 95 -1.62 13.46 -3.47
CA ASP A 95 -1.81 12.20 -4.19
C ASP A 95 -0.70 11.97 -5.23
N GLU A 96 -0.33 12.99 -6.01
CA GLU A 96 0.78 12.92 -6.97
C GLU A 96 2.13 12.63 -6.30
N LEU A 97 2.41 13.28 -5.16
CA LEU A 97 3.60 13.02 -4.37
C LEU A 97 3.63 11.56 -3.89
N ARG A 98 2.48 11.05 -3.44
CA ARG A 98 2.36 9.66 -2.97
C ARG A 98 2.57 8.66 -4.10
N GLU A 99 1.94 8.86 -5.25
CA GLU A 99 2.11 7.98 -6.42
C GLU A 99 3.55 8.02 -6.94
N THR A 100 4.18 9.20 -6.99
CA THR A 100 5.59 9.36 -7.38
C THR A 100 6.51 8.62 -6.41
N PHE A 101 6.25 8.72 -5.11
CA PHE A 101 7.01 7.99 -4.09
C PHE A 101 6.92 6.48 -4.29
N TYR A 102 5.71 5.93 -4.40
CA TYR A 102 5.53 4.49 -4.62
C TYR A 102 6.11 4.01 -5.95
N SER A 103 5.94 4.79 -7.03
CA SER A 103 6.49 4.46 -8.35
C SER A 103 8.02 4.44 -8.32
N THR A 104 8.65 5.39 -7.61
CA THR A 104 10.10 5.42 -7.42
C THR A 104 10.59 4.19 -6.64
N ILE A 105 9.93 3.85 -5.54
CA ILE A 105 10.26 2.66 -4.73
C ILE A 105 10.10 1.38 -5.54
N HIS A 106 9.00 1.24 -6.28
CA HIS A 106 8.78 0.11 -7.19
C HIS A 106 9.87 0.03 -8.26
N THR A 107 10.26 1.16 -8.85
CA THR A 107 11.33 1.22 -9.85
C THR A 107 12.66 0.75 -9.27
N LEU A 108 13.02 1.20 -8.05
CA LEU A 108 14.25 0.76 -7.38
C LEU A 108 14.26 -0.76 -7.17
N ALA A 109 13.18 -1.32 -6.64
CA ALA A 109 13.05 -2.76 -6.44
C ALA A 109 13.15 -3.54 -7.76
N ASP A 110 12.42 -3.11 -8.80
CA ASP A 110 12.45 -3.73 -10.13
C ASP A 110 13.85 -3.61 -10.77
N THR A 111 14.62 -2.54 -10.50
CA THR A 111 16.00 -2.39 -10.98
C THR A 111 16.94 -3.42 -10.36
N ILE A 112 16.84 -3.68 -9.04
CA ILE A 112 17.64 -4.72 -8.38
C ILE A 112 17.28 -6.10 -8.93
N GLU A 113 15.98 -6.38 -9.05
CA GLU A 113 15.50 -7.66 -9.57
C GLU A 113 15.94 -7.91 -11.02
N LYS A 114 16.04 -6.86 -11.86
CA LYS A 114 16.57 -7.00 -13.23
C LYS A 114 18.08 -7.26 -13.28
N ARG A 115 18.82 -6.82 -12.27
CA ARG A 115 20.27 -7.07 -12.15
C ARG A 115 20.55 -8.47 -11.61
N ASP A 116 19.67 -9.00 -10.76
CA ASP A 116 19.68 -10.38 -10.27
C ASP A 116 18.95 -11.30 -11.27
N LEU A 117 19.72 -11.93 -12.17
CA LEU A 117 19.16 -12.80 -13.21
C LEU A 117 18.44 -14.04 -12.66
N THR A 118 18.51 -14.30 -11.35
CA THR A 118 17.94 -15.48 -10.72
C THR A 118 16.53 -15.26 -10.14
N THR A 119 16.09 -14.01 -9.99
CA THR A 119 14.87 -13.68 -9.20
C THR A 119 13.74 -13.03 -10.01
N ALA A 120 13.58 -13.30 -11.30
CA ALA A 120 12.56 -12.63 -12.11
C ALA A 120 11.12 -12.74 -11.53
N GLY A 121 10.51 -11.60 -11.21
CA GLY A 121 9.16 -11.49 -10.65
C GLY A 121 9.01 -12.01 -9.20
N HIS A 122 10.11 -12.40 -8.56
CA HIS A 122 10.17 -12.89 -7.18
C HIS A 122 9.60 -11.87 -6.20
N THR A 123 10.09 -10.64 -6.27
CA THR A 123 9.73 -9.54 -5.38
C THR A 123 8.22 -9.29 -5.41
N LYS A 124 7.62 -9.36 -6.60
CA LYS A 124 6.17 -9.19 -6.80
C LYS A 124 5.38 -10.32 -6.15
N ARG A 125 5.84 -11.56 -6.26
CA ARG A 125 5.18 -12.73 -5.64
C ARG A 125 5.34 -12.74 -4.12
N VAL A 126 6.54 -12.49 -3.60
CA VAL A 126 6.79 -12.35 -2.15
C VAL A 126 5.94 -11.24 -1.54
N THR A 127 5.82 -10.09 -2.22
CA THR A 127 4.95 -8.99 -1.78
C THR A 127 3.48 -9.44 -1.76
N LYS A 128 3.01 -10.14 -2.81
CA LYS A 128 1.64 -10.68 -2.88
C LYS A 128 1.35 -11.64 -1.73
N TYR A 129 2.24 -12.60 -1.47
CA TYR A 129 2.09 -13.57 -0.39
C TYR A 129 2.11 -12.88 0.97
N SER A 130 3.06 -11.98 1.21
CA SER A 130 3.19 -11.23 2.46
C SER A 130 1.92 -10.45 2.80
N VAL A 131 1.39 -9.68 1.84
CA VAL A 131 0.15 -8.92 2.05
C VAL A 131 -1.04 -9.84 2.33
N ALA A 132 -1.13 -10.98 1.68
CA ALA A 132 -2.21 -11.93 1.92
C ALA A 132 -2.12 -12.60 3.31
N ILE A 133 -0.90 -12.93 3.76
CA ILE A 133 -0.66 -13.38 5.14
C ILE A 133 -1.10 -12.30 6.12
N GLY A 134 -0.64 -11.05 5.93
CA GLY A 134 -1.01 -9.92 6.78
C GLY A 134 -2.52 -9.69 6.88
N LYS A 135 -3.25 -9.85 5.78
CA LYS A 135 -4.73 -9.80 5.79
C LYS A 135 -5.34 -10.90 6.65
N GLN A 136 -4.81 -12.12 6.60
CA GLN A 136 -5.27 -13.24 7.44
C GLN A 136 -4.87 -13.12 8.92
N MET A 137 -3.98 -12.17 9.24
CA MET A 137 -3.58 -11.80 10.59
C MET A 137 -4.29 -10.52 11.07
N ASN A 138 -5.26 -10.00 10.31
CA ASN A 138 -6.03 -8.79 10.62
C ASN A 138 -5.17 -7.52 10.80
N LEU A 139 -4.06 -7.41 10.07
CA LEU A 139 -3.28 -6.17 10.06
C LEU A 139 -4.11 -5.01 9.52
N SER A 140 -3.95 -3.83 10.14
CA SER A 140 -4.58 -2.58 9.72
C SER A 140 -4.11 -2.14 8.33
N SER A 141 -4.84 -1.22 7.70
CA SER A 141 -4.44 -0.67 6.39
C SER A 141 -3.03 -0.05 6.41
N LYS A 142 -2.66 0.61 7.51
CA LYS A 142 -1.32 1.19 7.68
C LYS A 142 -0.24 0.09 7.78
N GLU A 143 -0.50 -0.94 8.57
CA GLU A 143 0.44 -2.08 8.72
C GLU A 143 0.60 -2.85 7.41
N LEU A 144 -0.48 -3.06 6.65
CA LEU A 144 -0.42 -3.69 5.33
C LEU A 144 0.42 -2.89 4.32
N ILE A 145 0.36 -1.56 4.38
CA ILE A 145 1.22 -0.68 3.55
C ILE A 145 2.68 -0.87 3.93
N ASN A 146 3.00 -0.81 5.24
CA ASN A 146 4.38 -0.98 5.71
C ASN A 146 4.91 -2.39 5.40
N LEU A 147 4.09 -3.44 5.55
CA LEU A 147 4.44 -4.80 5.17
C LEU A 147 4.67 -4.92 3.65
N LYS A 148 3.82 -4.30 2.84
CA LYS A 148 3.99 -4.26 1.37
C LYS A 148 5.32 -3.61 0.99
N LEU A 149 5.65 -2.46 1.58
CA LEU A 149 6.92 -1.77 1.34
C LEU A 149 8.12 -2.59 1.85
N SER A 150 8.00 -3.20 3.02
CA SER A 150 9.04 -4.10 3.59
C SER A 150 9.33 -5.27 2.64
N ALA A 151 8.29 -5.95 2.15
CA ALA A 151 8.42 -7.09 1.25
C ALA A 151 8.93 -6.68 -0.14
N LEU A 152 8.55 -5.50 -0.64
CA LEU A 152 9.03 -4.98 -1.91
C LEU A 152 10.54 -4.63 -1.88
N LEU A 153 11.04 -4.22 -0.71
CA LEU A 153 12.41 -3.75 -0.53
C LEU A 153 13.32 -4.70 0.26
N HIS A 154 12.85 -5.90 0.61
CA HIS A 154 13.61 -6.84 1.47
C HIS A 154 15.02 -7.12 0.93
N ASP A 155 15.15 -7.20 -0.39
CA ASP A 155 16.39 -7.52 -1.10
C ASP A 155 17.14 -6.29 -1.65
N ILE A 156 16.73 -5.05 -1.32
CA ILE A 156 17.34 -3.81 -1.87
C ILE A 156 18.86 -3.75 -1.65
N GLY A 157 19.36 -4.33 -0.56
CA GLY A 157 20.78 -4.38 -0.24
C GLY A 157 21.62 -5.26 -1.15
N LYS A 158 21.00 -6.10 -2.01
CA LYS A 158 21.73 -6.84 -3.06
C LYS A 158 22.44 -5.90 -4.04
N ILE A 159 22.06 -4.62 -4.10
CA ILE A 159 22.78 -3.60 -4.89
C ILE A 159 24.27 -3.52 -4.55
N ALA A 160 24.64 -3.78 -3.29
CA ALA A 160 26.02 -3.71 -2.82
C ALA A 160 26.86 -4.94 -3.20
N LEU A 161 26.24 -5.98 -3.76
CA LEU A 161 26.95 -7.19 -4.20
C LEU A 161 27.54 -7.00 -5.60
N SER A 162 28.70 -7.59 -5.86
CA SER A 162 29.28 -7.65 -7.21
C SER A 162 28.42 -8.51 -8.14
N ASP A 163 28.43 -8.25 -9.45
CA ASP A 163 27.67 -9.04 -10.44
C ASP A 163 28.06 -10.52 -10.44
N GLU A 164 29.34 -10.84 -10.19
CA GLU A 164 29.83 -12.22 -10.09
C GLU A 164 29.15 -12.97 -8.94
N ILE A 165 29.14 -12.41 -7.73
CA ILE A 165 28.48 -13.00 -6.56
C ILE A 165 26.96 -13.03 -6.74
N LEU A 166 26.36 -11.94 -7.23
CA LEU A 166 24.91 -11.79 -7.35
C LEU A 166 24.32 -12.82 -8.33
N ASN A 167 24.97 -13.04 -9.48
CA ASN A 167 24.47 -13.93 -10.53
C ASN A 167 24.96 -15.38 -10.41
N LYS A 168 25.73 -15.70 -9.35
CA LYS A 168 26.24 -17.05 -9.12
C LYS A 168 25.11 -17.98 -8.69
N GLN A 169 24.84 -19.02 -9.48
CA GLN A 169 23.72 -19.93 -9.20
C GLN A 169 24.01 -20.99 -8.12
N LYS A 170 25.26 -21.48 -8.03
CA LYS A 170 25.65 -22.58 -7.13
C LYS A 170 27.11 -22.45 -6.68
N ASN A 171 27.50 -23.27 -5.71
CA ASN A 171 28.90 -23.43 -5.26
C ASN A 171 29.52 -22.17 -4.67
N PHE A 172 28.75 -21.44 -3.86
CA PHE A 172 29.30 -20.38 -3.02
C PHE A 172 30.30 -20.97 -2.01
N ASN A 173 31.52 -20.44 -1.99
CA ASN A 173 32.47 -20.72 -0.93
C ASN A 173 32.05 -20.02 0.37
N TYR A 174 32.73 -20.32 1.49
CA TYR A 174 32.39 -19.77 2.79
C TYR A 174 32.40 -18.23 2.82
N HIS A 175 33.39 -17.60 2.19
CA HIS A 175 33.50 -16.14 2.12
C HIS A 175 32.38 -15.51 1.30
N GLU A 176 32.06 -16.08 0.13
CA GLU A 176 31.00 -15.56 -0.73
C GLU A 176 29.62 -15.69 -0.06
N LYS A 177 29.37 -16.78 0.68
CA LYS A 177 28.14 -16.92 1.49
C LYS A 177 28.03 -15.80 2.52
N ASN A 178 29.12 -15.47 3.21
CA ASN A 178 29.12 -14.38 4.18
C ASN A 178 28.86 -13.02 3.51
N ILE A 179 29.39 -12.80 2.30
CA ILE A 179 29.12 -11.57 1.53
C ILE A 179 27.63 -11.46 1.16
N VAL A 180 27.01 -12.54 0.66
CA VAL A 180 25.57 -12.53 0.34
C VAL A 180 24.72 -12.27 1.60
N LYS A 181 25.09 -12.84 2.74
CA LYS A 181 24.41 -12.62 4.03
C LYS A 181 24.46 -11.18 4.54
N MET A 182 25.27 -10.30 3.94
CA MET A 182 25.33 -8.88 4.29
C MET A 182 24.21 -8.05 3.66
N HIS A 183 23.51 -8.55 2.63
CA HIS A 183 22.47 -7.77 1.95
C HIS A 183 21.36 -7.22 2.87
N PRO A 184 20.92 -7.89 3.96
CA PRO A 184 19.92 -7.31 4.85
C PRO A 184 20.48 -6.10 5.62
N ILE A 185 21.77 -6.14 5.96
CA ILE A 185 22.48 -5.05 6.65
C ILE A 185 22.61 -3.86 5.70
N TYR A 186 23.07 -4.08 4.46
CA TYR A 186 23.16 -3.02 3.46
C TYR A 186 21.77 -2.43 3.13
N GLY A 187 20.74 -3.28 3.06
CA GLY A 187 19.38 -2.83 2.84
C GLY A 187 18.89 -1.93 3.97
N ALA A 188 19.15 -2.32 5.22
CA ALA A 188 18.82 -1.51 6.39
C ALA A 188 19.56 -0.16 6.38
N GLU A 189 20.85 -0.16 6.05
CA GLU A 189 21.66 1.05 5.93
C GLU A 189 21.10 2.00 4.87
N ILE A 190 20.86 1.51 3.65
CA ILE A 190 20.30 2.30 2.55
C ILE A 190 18.97 2.94 2.96
N LEU A 191 18.04 2.14 3.50
CA LEU A 191 16.70 2.60 3.82
C LEU A 191 16.66 3.53 5.05
N SER A 192 17.63 3.43 5.96
CA SER A 192 17.69 4.28 7.16
C SER A 192 17.82 5.78 6.85
N HIS A 193 18.32 6.13 5.67
CA HIS A 193 18.44 7.51 5.18
C HIS A 193 17.10 8.13 4.78
N ILE A 194 16.05 7.32 4.57
CA ILE A 194 14.73 7.78 4.14
C ILE A 194 13.80 7.79 5.36
N ASN A 195 13.51 8.98 5.88
CA ASN A 195 12.68 9.16 7.08
C ASN A 195 11.34 8.41 7.01
N ASN A 196 10.68 8.43 5.86
CA ASN A 196 9.39 7.77 5.63
C ASN A 196 9.46 6.23 5.63
N LEU A 197 10.65 5.63 5.62
CA LEU A 197 10.85 4.18 5.58
C LEU A 197 11.44 3.62 6.88
N LYS A 198 11.66 4.44 7.91
CA LYS A 198 12.27 3.99 9.18
C LYS A 198 11.53 2.81 9.81
N ASP A 199 10.19 2.81 9.74
CA ASP A 199 9.35 1.76 10.31
C ASP A 199 9.52 0.39 9.63
N ILE A 200 10.02 0.35 8.38
CA ILE A 200 10.21 -0.90 7.63
C ILE A 200 11.64 -1.45 7.73
N VAL A 201 12.60 -0.64 8.18
CA VAL A 201 14.02 -1.00 8.26
C VAL A 201 14.25 -2.30 9.04
N PRO A 202 13.65 -2.52 10.23
CA PRO A 202 13.84 -3.77 10.97
C PRO A 202 13.38 -4.99 10.17
N SER A 203 12.25 -4.87 9.45
CA SER A 203 11.70 -5.95 8.62
C SER A 203 12.67 -6.35 7.52
N VAL A 204 13.29 -5.37 6.86
CA VAL A 204 14.30 -5.59 5.82
C VAL A 204 15.59 -6.16 6.41
N LYS A 205 16.02 -5.70 7.59
CA LYS A 205 17.24 -6.19 8.23
C LYS A 205 17.13 -7.66 8.67
N TYR A 206 15.97 -8.06 9.17
CA TYR A 206 15.79 -9.33 9.89
C TYR A 206 14.97 -10.38 9.13
N HIS A 207 14.65 -10.18 7.86
CA HIS A 207 13.83 -11.14 7.09
C HIS A 207 14.48 -12.51 6.87
N HIS A 208 15.78 -12.66 7.12
CA HIS A 208 16.48 -13.96 7.13
C HIS A 208 16.67 -14.57 8.52
N GLU A 209 16.17 -13.90 9.57
CA GLU A 209 16.12 -14.49 10.90
C GLU A 209 15.16 -15.68 10.94
N ARG A 210 15.45 -16.64 11.82
CA ARG A 210 14.68 -17.89 11.95
C ARG A 210 14.21 -18.02 13.38
N HIS A 211 13.02 -18.60 13.58
CA HIS A 211 12.36 -18.63 14.89
C HIS A 211 13.25 -19.24 16.00
N ASN A 212 14.08 -20.23 15.68
CA ASN A 212 15.04 -20.88 16.57
C ASN A 212 16.41 -20.16 16.72
N GLY A 213 16.61 -18.99 16.12
CA GLY A 213 17.86 -18.23 16.19
C GLY A 213 18.98 -18.71 15.28
N THR A 214 18.74 -19.67 14.38
CA THR A 214 19.77 -20.11 13.40
C THR A 214 19.87 -19.19 12.18
N GLY A 215 19.11 -18.10 12.17
CA GLY A 215 19.09 -17.11 11.11
C GLY A 215 20.27 -16.14 11.15
N TYR A 216 20.14 -15.04 10.40
CA TYR A 216 21.12 -13.96 10.34
C TYR A 216 20.39 -12.64 10.06
N PRO A 217 20.96 -11.46 10.38
CA PRO A 217 22.35 -11.22 10.80
C PRO A 217 22.68 -11.37 12.29
N GLU A 218 21.71 -11.32 13.19
CA GLU A 218 21.93 -11.22 14.65
C GLU A 218 21.51 -12.48 15.41
N GLY A 219 20.81 -13.41 14.78
CA GLY A 219 20.39 -14.68 15.41
C GLY A 219 19.23 -14.49 16.40
N LEU A 220 18.37 -13.51 16.12
CA LEU A 220 17.18 -13.21 16.94
C LEU A 220 16.25 -14.43 17.04
N GLN A 221 15.57 -14.57 18.18
CA GLN A 221 14.70 -15.71 18.45
C GLN A 221 13.25 -15.30 18.69
N GLY A 222 12.33 -16.15 18.23
CA GLY A 222 10.91 -16.01 18.50
C GLY A 222 10.36 -14.63 18.17
N ASP A 223 9.81 -13.96 19.20
CA ASP A 223 9.18 -12.65 19.09
C ASP A 223 10.16 -11.46 19.05
N GLU A 224 11.46 -11.69 19.25
CA GLU A 224 12.49 -10.66 18.99
C GLU A 224 12.55 -10.30 17.50
N ILE A 225 12.15 -11.23 16.63
CA ILE A 225 12.05 -11.01 15.19
C ILE A 225 10.79 -10.18 14.90
N PRO A 226 10.93 -9.00 14.26
CA PRO A 226 9.77 -8.18 13.90
C PRO A 226 8.74 -8.99 13.11
N LEU A 227 7.45 -8.77 13.39
CA LEU A 227 6.36 -9.52 12.77
C LEU A 227 6.46 -9.51 11.23
N PHE A 228 6.75 -8.36 10.64
CA PHE A 228 6.86 -8.25 9.18
C PHE A 228 8.05 -9.03 8.62
N ALA A 229 9.17 -9.11 9.34
CA ALA A 229 10.28 -9.99 8.96
C ALA A 229 9.86 -11.47 8.99
N ARG A 230 9.14 -11.90 10.03
CA ARG A 230 8.59 -13.26 10.12
C ARG A 230 7.65 -13.59 8.96
N ILE A 231 6.79 -12.64 8.58
CA ILE A 231 5.88 -12.78 7.42
C ILE A 231 6.67 -12.90 6.12
N ILE A 232 7.65 -12.03 5.89
CA ILE A 232 8.48 -12.04 4.68
C ILE A 232 9.28 -13.34 4.58
N ALA A 233 9.86 -13.82 5.68
CA ALA A 233 10.62 -15.07 5.70
C ALA A 233 9.80 -16.28 5.19
N VAL A 234 8.52 -16.37 5.59
CA VAL A 234 7.60 -17.41 5.11
C VAL A 234 7.27 -17.22 3.63
N ALA A 235 6.96 -15.99 3.22
CA ALA A 235 6.60 -15.67 1.83
C ALA A 235 7.76 -15.91 0.85
N ASP A 236 8.97 -15.48 1.22
CA ASP A 236 10.21 -15.65 0.46
C ASP A 236 10.55 -17.13 0.29
N SER A 237 10.58 -17.88 1.40
CA SER A 237 10.88 -19.31 1.38
C SER A 237 9.86 -20.11 0.54
N PHE A 238 8.58 -19.71 0.57
CA PHE A 238 7.55 -20.32 -0.27
C PHE A 238 7.78 -20.05 -1.76
N ASP A 239 8.10 -18.80 -2.13
CA ASP A 239 8.35 -18.44 -3.51
C ASP A 239 9.54 -19.23 -4.08
N LEU A 240 10.65 -19.28 -3.34
CA LEU A 240 11.85 -20.00 -3.74
C LEU A 240 11.59 -21.50 -3.93
N LEU A 241 10.87 -22.14 -3.00
CA LEU A 241 10.52 -23.57 -3.09
C LEU A 241 9.60 -23.89 -4.26
N SER A 242 8.63 -23.01 -4.56
CA SER A 242 7.61 -23.26 -5.58
C SER A 242 8.00 -22.82 -6.99
N CYS A 243 8.88 -21.82 -7.13
CA CYS A 243 9.31 -21.30 -8.43
C CYS A 243 10.51 -22.06 -9.02
N ASN A 244 11.38 -22.65 -8.19
CA ASN A 244 12.51 -23.45 -8.67
C ASN A 244 12.11 -24.82 -9.27
N ARG A 245 10.80 -25.11 -9.37
CA ARG A 245 10.21 -26.34 -9.92
C ARG A 245 10.64 -27.63 -9.19
N GLU A 246 11.30 -27.51 -8.04
CA GLU A 246 11.63 -28.64 -7.18
C GLU A 246 10.39 -29.16 -6.47
N PHE A 247 9.44 -28.27 -6.15
CA PHE A 247 8.20 -28.61 -5.45
C PHE A 247 7.00 -27.96 -6.13
N THR A 248 5.88 -28.68 -6.17
CA THR A 248 4.58 -28.05 -6.41
C THR A 248 4.25 -27.05 -5.30
N LYS A 249 3.36 -26.08 -5.56
CA LYS A 249 2.91 -25.12 -4.53
C LYS A 249 2.43 -25.83 -3.24
N LEU A 250 1.76 -26.97 -3.35
CA LEU A 250 1.27 -27.73 -2.19
C LEU A 250 2.42 -28.41 -1.42
N GLU A 251 3.41 -28.94 -2.11
CA GLU A 251 4.60 -29.53 -1.48
C GLU A 251 5.46 -28.46 -0.80
N ALA A 252 5.66 -27.31 -1.44
CA ALA A 252 6.36 -26.16 -0.85
C ALA A 252 5.69 -25.72 0.46
N LEU A 253 4.35 -25.65 0.49
CA LEU A 253 3.61 -25.34 1.71
C LEU A 253 3.84 -26.40 2.81
N LYS A 254 3.82 -27.69 2.46
CA LYS A 254 4.11 -28.78 3.41
C LYS A 254 5.52 -28.69 3.98
N GLN A 255 6.53 -28.34 3.17
CA GLN A 255 7.90 -28.14 3.63
C GLN A 255 7.99 -27.03 4.70
N ILE A 256 7.27 -25.92 4.50
CA ILE A 256 7.19 -24.83 5.47
C ILE A 256 6.46 -25.28 6.74
N GLN A 257 5.35 -25.99 6.61
CA GLN A 257 4.57 -26.50 7.75
C GLN A 257 5.39 -27.45 8.64
N ASN A 258 6.26 -28.28 8.06
CA ASN A 258 7.13 -29.19 8.80
C ASN A 258 8.20 -28.48 9.65
N LYS A 259 8.39 -27.16 9.44
CA LYS A 259 9.41 -26.34 10.10
C LYS A 259 8.82 -25.25 11.00
N ILE A 260 7.53 -25.35 11.33
CA ILE A 260 6.86 -24.49 12.30
C ILE A 260 7.56 -24.56 13.66
N TRP A 261 7.75 -23.40 14.30
CA TRP A 261 8.47 -23.18 15.56
C TRP A 261 9.95 -23.58 15.55
N ILE A 262 10.46 -24.03 14.40
CA ILE A 262 11.89 -24.26 14.17
C ILE A 262 12.42 -23.10 13.34
N GLU A 263 12.04 -23.01 12.07
CA GLU A 263 12.47 -21.92 11.19
C GLU A 263 11.43 -20.79 11.13
N TYR A 264 10.16 -21.13 11.22
CA TYR A 264 9.05 -20.22 10.97
C TYR A 264 8.13 -20.10 12.17
N ASP A 265 7.60 -18.91 12.38
CA ASP A 265 6.52 -18.67 13.33
C ASP A 265 5.25 -19.42 12.90
N GLY A 266 4.68 -20.22 13.81
CA GLY A 266 3.48 -21.01 13.54
C GLY A 266 2.23 -20.17 13.29
N GLU A 267 2.09 -18.98 13.90
CA GLU A 267 0.95 -18.10 13.65
C GLU A 267 0.97 -17.56 12.22
N VAL A 268 2.15 -17.15 11.75
CA VAL A 268 2.39 -16.68 10.38
C VAL A 268 2.13 -17.80 9.37
N VAL A 269 2.65 -19.01 9.62
CA VAL A 269 2.42 -20.15 8.72
C VAL A 269 0.93 -20.52 8.67
N ASN A 270 0.24 -20.52 9.81
CA ASN A 270 -1.21 -20.79 9.86
C ASN A 270 -2.01 -19.73 9.07
N ALA A 271 -1.63 -18.45 9.18
CA ALA A 271 -2.20 -17.39 8.37
C ALA A 271 -1.93 -17.59 6.88
N PHE A 272 -0.72 -18.03 6.51
CA PHE A 272 -0.39 -18.34 5.13
C PHE A 272 -1.21 -19.51 4.56
N VAL A 273 -1.42 -20.58 5.34
CA VAL A 273 -2.27 -21.71 4.92
C VAL A 273 -3.70 -21.24 4.62
N ARG A 274 -4.27 -20.35 5.44
CA ARG A 274 -5.59 -19.74 5.17
C ARG A 274 -5.58 -18.92 3.90
N ALA A 275 -4.58 -18.05 3.73
CA ALA A 275 -4.43 -17.20 2.56
C ALA A 275 -4.29 -18.03 1.27
N PHE A 276 -3.48 -19.09 1.32
CA PHE A 276 -3.22 -19.97 0.19
C PHE A 276 -4.48 -20.67 -0.31
N LYS A 277 -5.33 -21.17 0.60
CA LYS A 277 -6.64 -21.77 0.26
C LYS A 277 -7.56 -20.78 -0.46
N ILE A 278 -7.56 -19.50 -0.05
CA ILE A 278 -8.37 -18.46 -0.68
C ILE A 278 -7.83 -18.17 -2.10
N MET A 279 -6.51 -18.08 -2.26
CA MET A 279 -5.89 -17.84 -3.56
C MET A 279 -6.19 -18.96 -4.57
N GLN A 280 -6.18 -20.23 -4.14
CA GLN A 280 -6.51 -21.35 -5.02
C GLN A 280 -7.94 -21.26 -5.55
N LYS A 281 -8.91 -20.95 -4.69
CA LYS A 281 -10.31 -20.79 -5.11
C LYS A 281 -10.47 -19.68 -6.16
N SER A 282 -9.78 -18.56 -6.00
CA SER A 282 -9.83 -17.47 -6.98
C SER A 282 -9.14 -17.78 -8.31
N GLU A 283 -8.20 -18.74 -8.35
CA GLU A 283 -7.55 -19.19 -9.59
C GLU A 283 -8.41 -20.23 -10.33
N GLU A 284 -9.34 -20.92 -9.64
CA GLU A 284 -10.26 -21.91 -10.22
C GLU A 284 -11.57 -21.29 -10.77
N GLU A 285 -11.89 -20.06 -10.37
CA GLU A 285 -13.09 -19.31 -10.79
C GLU A 285 -12.86 -18.43 -12.04
N ILE A 286 -11.67 -18.47 -12.64
CA ILE A 286 -11.25 -17.71 -13.85
C ILE A 286 -11.00 -18.69 -15.00
#